data_AF-A0A1D6MAL3-F1
#
_entry.id   AF-A0A1D6MAL3-F1
#
_cell.length_a   1.000
_cell.length_b   1.000
_cell.length_c   1.000
_cell.angle_alpha   90.00
_cell.angle_beta   90.00
_cell.angle_gamma   90.00
#
_symmetry.space_group_name_H-M   'P 1'
#
loop_
_entity.id
_entity.type
_entity.pdbx_description
1 polymer ?
#
loop_
_entity_poly.entity_id
_entity_poly.type
_entity_poly.pdbx_seq_one_letter_code
_entity_poly.pdbx_strand_id
1 'polypeptide(L)'
;MDDGEKIKTPQGCHVHAIARNYGALTAQSRQSLLEDTGFSFVSCRVTGSGALYLGRAWGTFSRVVFAYTYMDNIIIPRGWYNWGDPTREMTVFYGQYKCTGPGANYAGRVQWSRELTDDEAKPFISLDFIDGFEWLRL
;
A
#
# COMPACT_ATOMS: atom_id res chain seq x y z
N MET A 1 -11.01 -11.42 -0.59
CA MET A 1 -9.77 -10.73 -1.01
C MET A 1 -9.89 -10.67 -2.50
N ASP A 2 -10.06 -9.47 -3.05
CA ASP A 2 -10.51 -9.25 -4.42
C ASP A 2 -9.45 -9.58 -5.47
N ASP A 3 -9.88 -10.13 -6.60
CA ASP A 3 -9.07 -10.81 -7.61
C ASP A 3 -8.41 -9.86 -8.63
N GLY A 4 -8.02 -8.65 -8.18
CA GLY A 4 -7.26 -7.72 -9.00
C GLY A 4 -8.01 -6.46 -9.43
N GLU A 5 -8.88 -5.90 -8.60
CA GLU A 5 -9.49 -4.59 -8.88
C GLU A 5 -8.59 -3.43 -8.44
N LYS A 6 -8.80 -2.24 -9.02
CA LYS A 6 -8.28 -0.98 -8.47
C LYS A 6 -9.14 -0.60 -7.26
N ILE A 7 -8.53 -0.55 -6.08
CA ILE A 7 -9.23 -0.14 -4.86
C ILE A 7 -8.59 1.12 -4.33
N LYS A 8 -9.37 2.19 -4.23
CA LYS A 8 -9.03 3.40 -3.49
C LYS A 8 -9.94 3.54 -2.29
N THR A 9 -9.38 3.69 -1.10
CA THR A 9 -10.20 3.93 0.09
C THR A 9 -10.76 5.36 0.10
N PRO A 10 -11.96 5.57 0.66
CA PRO A 10 -12.46 6.91 0.95
C PRO A 10 -11.47 7.71 1.83
N GLN A 11 -11.53 9.04 1.73
CA GLN A 11 -10.75 9.91 2.63
C GLN A 11 -11.18 9.67 4.08
N GLY A 12 -10.20 9.63 5.00
CA GLY A 12 -10.47 9.40 6.42
C GLY A 12 -10.71 7.94 6.80
N CYS A 13 -10.32 6.98 5.95
CA CYS A 13 -10.47 5.56 6.28
C CYS A 13 -9.67 5.16 7.52
N HIS A 14 -10.21 4.24 8.33
CA HIS A 14 -9.52 3.66 9.47
C HIS A 14 -9.30 2.16 9.24
N VAL A 15 -8.05 1.76 9.05
CA VAL A 15 -7.65 0.36 8.94
C VAL A 15 -7.12 -0.08 10.30
N HIS A 16 -7.86 -0.96 10.97
CA HIS A 16 -7.46 -1.53 12.26
C HIS A 16 -7.15 -3.02 12.11
N ALA A 17 -5.92 -3.40 12.39
CA ALA A 17 -5.45 -4.77 12.24
C ALA A 17 -5.31 -5.49 13.58
N ILE A 18 -5.86 -6.70 13.64
CA ILE A 18 -5.83 -7.55 14.85
C ILE A 18 -4.91 -8.72 14.56
N ALA A 19 -3.62 -8.58 14.85
CA ALA A 19 -2.65 -9.66 14.78
C ALA A 19 -2.15 -10.02 16.18
N ARG A 20 -2.00 -11.33 16.44
CA ARG A 20 -1.44 -11.83 17.70
C ARG A 20 0.08 -11.69 17.74
N ASN A 21 0.75 -12.03 16.63
CA ASN A 21 2.21 -12.00 16.51
C ASN A 21 2.64 -11.13 15.34
N TYR A 22 2.39 -11.59 14.11
CA TYR A 22 2.72 -10.87 12.89
C TYR A 22 1.60 -10.95 11.86
N GLY A 23 1.58 -10.03 10.90
CA GLY A 23 0.59 -9.99 9.82
C GLY A 23 0.97 -9.05 8.68
N ALA A 24 0.10 -8.95 7.68
CA ALA A 24 0.24 -7.99 6.58
C ALA A 24 -1.11 -7.31 6.34
N LEU A 25 -1.10 -5.98 6.17
CA LEU A 25 -2.32 -5.21 5.91
C LEU A 25 -2.88 -5.47 4.52
N THR A 26 -2.00 -5.67 3.54
CA THR A 26 -2.38 -5.86 2.14
C THR A 26 -1.74 -7.11 1.54
N ALA A 27 -2.42 -7.69 0.55
CA ALA A 27 -1.96 -8.84 -0.23
C ALA A 27 -2.46 -8.69 -1.68
N GLN A 28 -1.89 -7.74 -2.42
CA GLN A 28 -2.36 -7.40 -3.77
C GLN A 28 -1.82 -8.42 -4.80
N SER A 29 -2.68 -8.82 -5.74
CA SER A 29 -2.52 -10.01 -6.59
C SER A 29 -2.21 -9.71 -8.06
N ARG A 30 -1.83 -8.48 -8.43
CA ARG A 30 -1.49 -8.09 -9.81
C ARG A 30 -0.40 -9.00 -10.41
N GLN A 31 -0.65 -9.53 -11.60
CA GLN A 31 0.19 -10.56 -12.24
C GLN A 31 1.01 -10.04 -13.43
N SER A 32 0.76 -8.83 -13.91
CA SER A 32 1.49 -8.27 -15.05
C SER A 32 1.60 -6.74 -15.02
N LEU A 33 2.54 -6.18 -15.79
CA LEU A 33 2.65 -4.73 -15.99
C LEU A 33 1.47 -4.13 -16.77
N LEU A 34 0.80 -4.95 -17.59
CA LEU A 34 -0.31 -4.51 -18.44
C LEU A 34 -1.63 -4.36 -17.67
N GLU A 35 -1.77 -5.07 -16.56
CA GLU A 35 -2.91 -4.89 -15.66
C GLU A 35 -2.82 -3.52 -15.00
N ASP A 36 -3.83 -2.69 -15.19
CA ASP A 36 -3.97 -1.44 -14.47
C ASP A 36 -4.76 -1.68 -13.17
N THR A 37 -4.17 -2.39 -12.21
CA THR A 37 -4.84 -2.82 -10.96
C THR A 37 -3.96 -2.48 -9.74
N GLY A 38 -4.52 -2.39 -8.53
CA GLY A 38 -3.72 -2.06 -7.35
C GLY A 38 -4.52 -1.44 -6.22
N PHE A 39 -3.88 -1.28 -5.05
CA PHE A 39 -4.50 -0.67 -3.89
C PHE A 39 -3.89 0.71 -3.58
N SER A 40 -4.73 1.71 -3.33
CA SER A 40 -4.34 3.06 -2.93
C SER A 40 -5.07 3.48 -1.66
N PHE A 41 -4.31 3.72 -0.60
CA PHE A 41 -4.82 4.20 0.69
C PHE A 41 -4.45 5.66 0.84
N VAL A 42 -5.46 6.55 0.81
CA VAL A 42 -5.24 8.00 0.81
C VAL A 42 -5.90 8.63 2.02
N SER A 43 -5.12 9.39 2.79
CA SER A 43 -5.59 10.09 4.00
C SER A 43 -6.25 9.14 5.01
N CYS A 44 -5.65 7.97 5.20
CA CYS A 44 -6.13 6.95 6.14
C CYS A 44 -5.39 6.99 7.48
N ARG A 45 -5.89 6.20 8.43
CA ARG A 45 -5.23 5.89 9.69
C ARG A 45 -5.07 4.38 9.82
N VAL A 46 -3.84 3.95 10.08
CA VAL A 46 -3.47 2.54 10.29
C VAL A 46 -3.09 2.34 11.75
N THR A 47 -3.79 1.42 12.41
CA THR A 47 -3.60 1.07 13.83
C THR A 47 -3.82 -0.43 14.04
N GLY A 48 -3.58 -0.95 15.24
CA GLY A 48 -3.73 -2.38 15.48
C GLY A 48 -2.86 -2.92 16.60
N SER A 49 -2.64 -4.23 16.55
CA SER A 49 -1.78 -4.99 17.45
C SER A 49 -0.82 -5.90 16.70
N GLY A 50 0.25 -6.32 17.37
CA GLY A 50 1.28 -7.18 16.79
C GLY A 50 2.23 -6.43 15.84
N ALA A 51 3.02 -7.20 15.08
CA ALA A 51 4.02 -6.69 14.15
C ALA A 51 3.54 -6.82 12.70
N LEU A 52 3.28 -5.71 12.02
CA LEU A 52 2.63 -5.71 10.71
C LEU A 52 3.55 -5.24 9.59
N TYR A 53 3.46 -5.95 8.47
CA TYR A 53 3.83 -5.44 7.17
C TYR A 53 2.71 -4.56 6.61
N LEU A 54 3.07 -3.48 5.90
CA LEU A 54 2.18 -2.71 5.03
C LEU A 54 1.59 -3.60 3.93
N GLY A 55 2.35 -4.57 3.45
CA GLY A 55 1.88 -5.51 2.45
C GLY A 55 2.80 -6.68 2.21
N ARG A 56 2.21 -7.75 1.66
CA ARG A 56 2.93 -8.88 1.07
C ARG A 56 2.61 -8.97 -0.42
N ALA A 57 3.62 -9.26 -1.22
CA ALA A 57 3.46 -9.44 -2.67
C ALA A 57 2.76 -10.77 -2.94
N TRP A 58 1.43 -10.78 -3.09
CA TRP A 58 0.73 -12.01 -3.48
C TRP A 58 0.94 -12.29 -4.97
N GLY A 59 0.74 -11.26 -5.81
CA GLY A 59 1.07 -11.27 -7.22
C GLY A 59 2.51 -10.84 -7.50
N THR A 60 3.06 -11.27 -8.62
CA THR A 60 4.43 -10.95 -9.05
C THR A 60 4.61 -9.47 -9.39
N PHE A 61 3.54 -8.76 -9.76
CA PHE A 61 3.54 -7.32 -10.06
C PHE A 61 2.70 -6.52 -9.05
N SER A 62 2.58 -7.04 -7.82
CA SER A 62 1.79 -6.45 -6.73
C SER A 62 2.01 -4.94 -6.61
N ARG A 63 0.91 -4.17 -6.55
CA ARG A 63 0.93 -2.69 -6.53
C ARG A 63 0.11 -2.14 -5.37
N VAL A 64 0.78 -1.46 -4.44
CA VAL A 64 0.17 -0.88 -3.24
C VAL A 64 0.80 0.47 -2.92
N VAL A 65 -0.03 1.49 -2.69
CA VAL A 65 0.41 2.83 -2.30
C VAL A 65 -0.29 3.27 -1.02
N PHE A 66 0.47 3.80 -0.07
CA PHE A 66 -0.04 4.56 1.06
C PHE A 66 0.36 6.03 0.90
N ALA A 67 -0.63 6.93 0.89
CA ALA A 67 -0.45 8.36 0.73
C ALA A 67 -1.14 9.12 1.87
N TYR A 68 -0.46 10.12 2.44
CA TYR A 68 -0.98 10.96 3.53
C TYR A 68 -1.55 10.15 4.71
N THR A 69 -1.04 8.94 4.92
CA THR A 69 -1.61 7.98 5.87
C THR A 69 -0.83 8.01 7.18
N TYR A 70 -1.54 8.10 8.30
CA TYR A 70 -0.95 7.94 9.63
C TYR A 70 -0.72 6.44 9.90
N MET A 71 0.47 6.07 10.34
CA MET A 71 0.87 4.70 10.68
C MET A 71 1.33 4.62 12.13
N ASP A 72 0.64 3.81 12.93
CA ASP A 72 1.05 3.51 14.30
C ASP A 72 2.31 2.65 14.36
N ASN A 73 2.93 2.55 15.54
CA ASN A 73 4.24 1.89 15.74
C ASN A 73 4.24 0.37 15.56
N ILE A 74 3.10 -0.21 15.18
CA ILE A 74 2.91 -1.61 14.84
C ILE A 74 3.51 -1.98 13.48
N ILE A 75 3.78 -0.99 12.61
CA ILE A 75 4.40 -1.24 11.31
C ILE A 75 5.87 -1.53 11.50
N ILE A 76 6.31 -2.70 11.06
CA ILE A 76 7.70 -3.09 11.20
C ILE A 76 8.60 -2.22 10.30
N PRO A 77 9.86 -1.94 10.69
CA PRO A 77 10.74 -1.06 9.94
C PRO A 77 10.89 -1.45 8.46
N ARG A 78 11.02 -2.75 8.17
CA ARG A 78 11.13 -3.29 6.82
C ARG A 78 9.92 -2.93 5.93
N GLY A 79 8.73 -2.80 6.52
CA GLY A 79 7.49 -2.37 5.89
C GLY A 79 6.84 -3.39 4.95
N TRP A 80 7.62 -4.07 4.10
CA TRP A 80 7.08 -4.90 3.02
C TRP A 80 7.68 -6.30 3.00
N TYR A 81 6.91 -7.27 2.51
CA TYR A 81 7.34 -8.66 2.36
C TYR A 81 7.20 -9.13 0.91
N ASN A 82 8.28 -9.66 0.35
CA ASN A 82 8.33 -10.20 -1.02
C ASN A 82 7.70 -11.61 -1.13
N TRP A 83 7.05 -12.10 -0.07
CA TRP A 83 6.45 -13.43 -0.02
C TRP A 83 7.43 -14.60 -0.21
N GLY A 84 8.70 -14.38 0.16
CA GLY A 84 9.75 -15.39 0.07
C GLY A 84 10.37 -15.52 -1.32
N ASP A 85 10.03 -14.61 -2.24
CA ASP A 85 10.46 -14.65 -3.64
C ASP A 85 11.18 -13.34 -4.01
N PRO A 86 12.53 -13.34 -4.01
CA PRO A 86 13.33 -12.16 -4.35
C PRO A 86 13.10 -11.64 -5.76
N THR A 87 12.59 -12.47 -6.69
CA THR A 87 12.34 -12.02 -8.07
C THR A 87 11.26 -10.94 -8.14
N ARG A 88 10.33 -10.93 -7.16
CA ARG A 88 9.26 -9.94 -7.04
C ARG A 88 9.76 -8.55 -6.70
N GLU A 89 10.94 -8.44 -6.08
CA GLU A 89 11.53 -7.15 -5.69
C GLU A 89 11.80 -6.25 -6.90
N MET A 90 11.99 -6.85 -8.08
CA MET A 90 12.20 -6.12 -9.33
C MET A 90 10.91 -5.62 -9.99
N THR A 91 9.76 -6.20 -9.64
CA THR A 91 8.51 -6.05 -10.40
C THR A 91 7.37 -5.42 -9.60
N VAL A 92 7.38 -5.53 -8.27
CA VAL A 92 6.37 -4.92 -7.41
C VAL A 92 6.49 -3.40 -7.37
N PHE A 93 5.36 -2.73 -7.12
CA PHE A 93 5.32 -1.29 -6.90
C PHE A 93 4.74 -1.00 -5.52
N TYR A 94 5.62 -0.75 -4.55
CA TYR A 94 5.24 -0.38 -3.19
C TYR A 94 5.69 1.01 -2.83
N GLY A 95 4.72 1.91 -2.67
CA GLY A 95 4.96 3.33 -2.46
C GLY A 95 4.44 3.83 -1.11
N GLN A 96 5.22 4.72 -0.49
CA GLN A 96 4.77 5.58 0.58
C GLN A 96 4.92 7.04 0.14
N TYR A 97 3.91 7.86 0.39
CA TYR A 97 3.92 9.29 0.06
C TYR A 97 3.42 10.11 1.25
N LYS A 98 4.28 10.99 1.79
CA LYS A 98 3.94 11.92 2.89
C LYS A 98 3.16 11.24 4.04
N CYS A 99 3.52 10.00 4.38
CA CYS A 99 2.95 9.26 5.50
C CYS A 99 3.53 9.77 6.82
N THR A 100 2.76 9.66 7.91
CA THR A 100 3.13 10.23 9.21
C THR A 100 2.92 9.22 10.34
N GLY A 101 3.41 9.54 11.53
CA GLY A 101 3.30 8.67 12.70
C GLY A 101 4.52 7.78 12.91
N PRO A 102 4.61 7.10 14.07
CA PRO A 102 5.80 6.36 14.49
C PRO A 102 6.12 5.16 13.60
N GLY A 103 5.13 4.58 12.93
CA GLY A 103 5.32 3.48 11.98
C GLY A 103 5.72 3.92 10.56
N ALA A 104 5.66 5.21 10.23
CA ALA A 104 5.82 5.71 8.86
C ALA A 104 7.26 5.99 8.44
N ASN A 105 8.24 5.89 9.35
CA ASN A 105 9.64 6.19 9.03
C ASN A 105 10.15 5.32 7.86
N TYR A 106 10.60 5.97 6.80
CA TYR A 106 11.05 5.31 5.58
C TYR A 106 12.47 4.73 5.68
N ALA A 107 13.33 5.26 6.56
CA ALA A 107 14.76 4.91 6.60
C ALA A 107 15.04 3.41 6.85
N GLY A 108 14.10 2.68 7.46
CA GLY A 108 14.22 1.23 7.72
C GLY A 108 13.59 0.32 6.66
N ARG A 109 13.00 0.88 5.60
CA ARG A 109 12.26 0.12 4.60
C ARG A 109 13.16 -0.73 3.71
N VAL A 110 12.59 -1.77 3.11
CA VAL A 110 13.26 -2.50 2.03
C VAL A 110 13.66 -1.57 0.89
N GLN A 111 14.84 -1.83 0.30
CA GLN A 111 15.41 -1.02 -0.77
C GLN A 111 14.58 -1.01 -2.06
N TRP A 112 13.75 -2.04 -2.26
CA TRP A 112 12.86 -2.18 -3.42
C TRP A 112 11.48 -1.51 -3.23
N SER A 113 11.23 -0.89 -2.08
CA SER A 113 10.09 0.01 -1.90
C SER A 113 10.46 1.44 -2.30
N ARG A 114 9.48 2.35 -2.37
CA ARG A 114 9.68 3.72 -2.85
C ARG A 114 9.10 4.74 -1.89
N GLU A 115 9.87 5.77 -1.57
CA GLU A 115 9.33 7.03 -1.07
C GLU A 115 9.00 7.87 -2.31
N LEU A 116 7.70 8.06 -2.55
CA LEU A 116 7.24 8.66 -3.79
C LEU A 116 7.42 10.17 -3.76
N THR A 117 7.77 10.73 -4.90
CA THR A 117 7.65 12.16 -5.18
C THR A 117 6.19 12.56 -5.44
N ASP A 118 5.93 13.86 -5.49
CA ASP A 118 4.60 14.41 -5.79
C ASP A 118 4.08 13.88 -7.15
N ASP A 119 4.93 13.83 -8.18
CA ASP A 119 4.58 13.36 -9.53
C ASP A 119 4.30 11.84 -9.56
N GLU A 120 5.10 11.04 -8.87
CA GLU A 120 4.88 9.59 -8.79
C GLU A 120 3.62 9.22 -8.00
N ALA A 121 3.27 10.02 -6.98
CA ALA A 121 2.10 9.78 -6.15
C ALA A 121 0.79 10.24 -6.81
N LYS A 122 0.85 11.28 -7.65
CA LYS A 122 -0.30 11.90 -8.34
C LYS A 122 -1.31 10.89 -8.94
N PRO A 123 -0.91 9.88 -9.74
CA PRO A 123 -1.87 8.95 -10.32
C PRO A 123 -2.61 8.10 -9.28
N PHE A 124 -2.02 7.86 -8.11
CA PHE A 124 -2.63 7.02 -7.07
C PHE A 124 -3.53 7.80 -6.11
N ILE A 125 -3.29 9.10 -5.94
CA ILE A 125 -4.09 9.97 -5.07
C ILE A 125 -5.27 10.64 -5.80
N SER A 126 -5.23 10.69 -7.13
CA SER A 126 -6.31 11.23 -7.97
C SER A 126 -7.54 10.31 -7.99
N LEU A 127 -8.68 10.84 -8.43
CA LEU A 127 -9.87 10.03 -8.76
C LEU A 127 -9.66 9.19 -10.02
N ASP A 128 -8.68 9.56 -10.87
CA ASP A 128 -8.28 8.79 -12.05
C ASP A 128 -7.86 7.35 -11.70
N PHE A 129 -7.35 7.13 -10.49
CA PHE A 129 -6.96 5.78 -10.07
C PHE A 129 -8.12 4.80 -10.04
N ILE A 130 -9.36 5.24 -9.91
CA ILE A 130 -10.54 4.36 -9.85
C ILE A 130 -11.57 4.74 -10.91
N ASP A 131 -11.10 5.40 -11.97
CA ASP A 131 -11.94 5.89 -13.06
C ASP A 131 -13.13 6.71 -12.52
N GLY A 132 -12.88 7.44 -11.43
CA GLY A 132 -13.92 8.02 -10.57
C GLY A 132 -14.81 9.02 -11.30
N PHE A 133 -14.28 9.72 -12.30
CA PHE A 133 -15.05 10.64 -13.12
C PHE A 133 -16.15 9.97 -13.96
N GLU A 134 -16.07 8.66 -14.19
CA GLU A 134 -17.07 7.93 -14.96
C GLU A 134 -18.32 7.59 -14.15
N TRP A 135 -18.20 7.46 -12.82
CA TRP A 135 -19.27 6.92 -11.97
C TRP A 135 -19.57 7.71 -10.70
N LEU A 136 -18.61 8.47 -10.14
CA LEU A 136 -18.88 9.39 -9.05
C LEU A 136 -19.56 10.63 -9.63
N ARG A 137 -20.87 10.75 -9.35
CA ARG A 137 -21.59 12.00 -9.59
C ARG A 137 -21.20 13.00 -8.49
N LEU A 138 -20.38 13.98 -8.86
CA LEU A 138 -20.00 15.12 -8.02
C LEU A 138 -21.04 16.25 -8.12
#